data_AF-A0AA95MX28-F1
#
_entry.id   AF-A0AA95MX28-F1
#
_cell.length_a   1.000
_cell.length_b   1.000
_cell.length_c   1.000
_cell.angle_alpha   90.00
_cell.angle_beta   90.00
_cell.angle_gamma   90.00
#
_symmetry.space_group_name_H-M   'P 1'
#
loop_
_entity.id
_entity.type
_entity.pdbx_description
1 polymer ?
#
loop_
_entity_poly.entity_id
_entity_poly.type
_entity_poly.pdbx_seq_one_letter_code
_entity_poly.pdbx_strand_id
1 'polypeptide(L)'
;MEFMRDDPGTYYKELEAEINKRIHAPTNCRSFIVALGRALEVHLKQVRIHRSVTTRWLKRLDLPNKDDIAAISVRIVDCEEKLDLLDDTIYTINQRQQENQQQIRVLRESSEELLAVLANEVRREIKGAKIKSLVKDLWELKQLFYEESKDGGDLQ
;
A
#
# COMPACT_ATOMS: atom_id res chain seq x y z
N MET A 1 55.18 -28.36 -44.77
CA MET A 1 55.07 -28.40 -43.31
C MET A 1 53.74 -27.81 -42.94
N GLU A 2 52.83 -28.66 -42.48
CA GLU A 2 51.50 -28.28 -42.00
C GLU A 2 51.64 -27.35 -40.80
N PHE A 3 51.17 -26.12 -40.93
CA PHE A 3 50.87 -25.28 -39.78
C PHE A 3 49.62 -25.85 -39.12
N MET A 4 49.83 -26.84 -38.24
CA MET A 4 48.86 -27.26 -37.25
C MET A 4 48.36 -26.00 -36.57
N ARG A 5 47.05 -25.75 -36.71
CA ARG A 5 46.36 -24.58 -36.17
C ARG A 5 46.58 -24.57 -34.67
N ASP A 6 47.38 -23.62 -34.20
CA ASP A 6 47.39 -23.21 -32.81
C ASP A 6 45.94 -22.96 -32.37
N ASP A 7 45.59 -23.46 -31.19
CA ASP A 7 44.32 -23.22 -30.53
C ASP A 7 43.93 -21.73 -30.71
N PRO A 8 42.71 -21.39 -31.18
CA PRO A 8 42.32 -20.00 -31.34
C PRO A 8 42.59 -19.15 -30.08
N GLY A 9 42.50 -19.78 -28.90
CA GLY A 9 42.85 -19.16 -27.62
C GLY A 9 44.33 -18.79 -27.46
N THR A 10 45.28 -19.56 -28.00
CA THR A 10 46.71 -19.22 -27.95
C THR A 10 47.05 -18.13 -28.96
N TYR A 11 46.48 -18.17 -30.16
CA TYR A 11 46.68 -17.13 -31.18
C TYR A 11 46.25 -15.73 -30.69
N TYR A 12 45.06 -15.58 -30.09
CA TYR A 12 44.61 -14.28 -29.60
C TYR A 12 45.44 -13.75 -28.43
N LYS A 13 45.95 -14.64 -27.56
CA LYS A 13 46.85 -14.24 -26.45
C LYS A 13 48.20 -13.73 -26.97
N GLU A 14 48.75 -14.36 -28.00
CA GLU A 14 49.99 -13.91 -28.64
C GLU A 14 49.80 -12.57 -29.35
N LEU A 15 48.67 -12.40 -30.05
CA LEU A 15 48.31 -11.13 -30.68
C LEU A 15 48.14 -10.01 -29.64
N GLU A 16 47.45 -10.27 -28.53
CA GLU A 16 47.31 -9.32 -27.43
C GLU A 16 48.68 -8.95 -26.82
N ALA A 17 49.56 -9.93 -26.61
CA ALA A 17 50.90 -9.69 -26.08
C ALA A 17 51.76 -8.83 -27.03
N GLU A 18 51.67 -9.06 -28.34
CA GLU A 18 52.38 -8.26 -29.35
C GLU A 18 51.84 -6.83 -29.43
N ILE A 19 50.51 -6.66 -29.38
CA ILE A 19 49.87 -5.34 -29.34
C ILE A 19 50.29 -4.59 -28.07
N ASN A 20 50.23 -5.24 -26.91
CA ASN A 20 50.63 -4.64 -25.64
C ASN A 20 52.11 -4.21 -25.66
N LYS A 21 53.01 -5.04 -26.20
CA LYS A 21 54.43 -4.66 -26.37
C LYS A 21 54.57 -3.40 -27.23
N ARG A 22 53.86 -3.32 -28.36
CA ARG A 22 53.88 -2.16 -29.26
C ARG A 22 53.30 -0.90 -28.63
N ILE A 23 52.28 -1.02 -27.78
CA ILE A 23 51.71 0.10 -27.04
C ILE A 23 52.67 0.54 -25.94
N HIS A 24 53.25 -0.38 -25.18
CA HIS A 24 54.13 -0.05 -24.06
C HIS A 24 55.46 0.56 -24.51
N ALA A 25 55.99 0.17 -25.67
CA ALA A 25 57.26 0.69 -26.18
C ALA A 25 57.33 2.23 -26.24
N PRO A 26 56.34 2.96 -26.80
CA PRO A 26 56.30 4.42 -26.75
C PRO A 26 55.61 5.00 -25.50
N THR A 27 54.70 4.27 -24.85
CA THR A 27 53.88 4.83 -23.76
C THR A 27 54.47 4.65 -22.36
N ASN A 28 55.35 3.67 -22.14
CA ASN A 28 55.97 3.40 -20.85
C ASN A 28 57.24 4.24 -20.63
N CYS A 29 57.15 5.54 -20.91
CA CYS A 29 58.23 6.47 -20.66
C CYS A 29 57.74 7.71 -19.93
N ARG A 30 58.60 8.29 -19.08
CA ARG A 30 58.25 9.47 -18.27
C ARG A 30 57.84 10.66 -19.14
N SER A 31 58.47 10.84 -20.30
CA SER A 31 58.13 11.90 -21.26
C SER A 31 56.71 11.75 -21.79
N PHE A 32 56.30 10.53 -22.16
CA PHE A 32 54.93 10.24 -22.59
C PHE A 32 53.93 10.51 -21.46
N ILE A 33 54.18 10.01 -20.25
CA ILE A 33 53.28 10.20 -19.09
C ILE A 33 53.08 11.69 -18.80
N VAL A 34 54.16 12.49 -18.83
CA VAL A 34 54.08 13.93 -18.62
C VAL A 34 53.33 14.64 -19.74
N ALA A 35 53.58 14.27 -21.01
CA ALA A 35 52.86 14.84 -22.15
C ALA A 35 51.36 14.51 -22.12
N LEU A 36 51.02 13.25 -21.80
CA LEU A 36 49.65 12.78 -21.63
C LEU A 36 48.96 13.52 -20.48
N GLY A 37 49.63 13.64 -19.32
CA GLY A 37 49.10 14.40 -18.18
C GLY A 37 48.77 15.84 -18.55
N ARG A 38 49.67 16.53 -19.26
CA ARG A 38 49.42 17.90 -19.76
C ARG A 38 48.26 17.94 -20.75
N ALA A 39 48.18 16.99 -21.68
CA ALA A 39 47.08 16.91 -22.64
C ALA A 39 45.73 16.70 -21.94
N LEU A 40 45.68 15.82 -20.93
CA LEU A 40 44.50 15.59 -20.09
C LEU A 40 44.10 16.85 -19.31
N GLU A 41 45.05 17.58 -18.73
CA GLU A 41 44.78 18.84 -18.05
C GLU A 41 44.20 19.90 -19.00
N VAL A 42 44.75 20.04 -20.21
CA VAL A 42 44.22 20.96 -21.22
C VAL A 42 42.82 20.55 -21.64
N HIS A 43 42.60 19.26 -21.89
CA HIS A 43 41.28 18.74 -22.22
C HIS A 43 40.26 19.02 -21.10
N LEU A 44 40.62 18.77 -19.83
CA LEU A 44 39.76 19.07 -18.69
C LEU A 44 39.42 20.56 -18.59
N LYS A 45 40.39 21.45 -18.83
CA LYS A 45 40.14 22.90 -18.89
C LYS A 45 39.15 23.24 -20.00
N GLN A 46 39.34 22.67 -21.20
CA GLN A 46 38.47 22.90 -22.33
C GLN A 46 37.04 22.40 -22.07
N VAL A 47 36.88 21.21 -21.49
CA VAL A 47 35.57 20.68 -21.08
C VAL A 47 34.88 21.60 -20.08
N ARG A 48 35.61 22.14 -19.08
CA ARG A 48 35.06 23.10 -18.11
C ARG A 48 34.58 24.39 -18.79
N ILE A 49 35.38 24.92 -19.72
CA ILE A 49 35.02 26.11 -20.50
C ILE A 49 33.76 25.84 -21.31
N HIS A 50 33.72 24.75 -22.09
CA HIS A 50 32.53 24.37 -22.87
C HIS A 50 31.29 24.23 -21.99
N ARG A 51 31.38 23.51 -20.86
CA ARG A 51 30.26 23.43 -19.91
C ARG A 51 29.79 24.80 -19.45
N SER A 52 30.71 25.67 -19.01
CA SER A 52 30.36 27.01 -18.52
C SER A 52 29.69 27.89 -19.59
N VAL A 53 30.18 27.80 -20.82
CA VAL A 53 29.65 28.55 -21.96
C VAL A 53 28.28 28.01 -22.32
N THR A 54 28.14 26.69 -22.50
CA THR A 54 26.86 26.04 -22.82
C THR A 54 25.81 26.35 -21.76
N THR A 55 26.11 26.17 -20.47
CA THR A 55 25.17 26.50 -19.39
C THR A 55 24.77 27.97 -19.40
N ARG A 56 25.69 28.89 -19.68
CA ARG A 56 25.37 30.33 -19.78
C ARG A 56 24.46 30.63 -20.96
N TRP A 57 24.71 30.02 -22.12
CA TRP A 57 23.86 30.19 -23.30
C TRP A 57 22.47 29.61 -23.09
N LEU A 58 22.36 28.41 -22.51
CA LEU A 58 21.08 27.80 -22.17
C LEU A 58 20.28 28.70 -21.23
N LYS A 59 20.90 29.19 -20.14
CA LYS A 59 20.26 30.14 -19.22
C LYS A 59 19.80 31.42 -19.90
N ARG A 60 20.60 31.97 -20.83
CA ARG A 60 20.23 33.20 -21.56
C ARG A 60 19.05 32.99 -22.51
N LEU A 61 18.89 31.78 -23.03
CA LEU A 61 17.78 31.38 -23.90
C LEU A 61 16.60 30.83 -23.11
N ASP A 62 16.66 30.85 -21.77
CA ASP A 62 15.67 30.24 -20.88
C ASP A 62 15.41 28.74 -21.17
N LEU A 63 16.48 28.04 -21.56
CA LEU A 63 16.46 26.61 -21.83
C LEU A 63 17.01 25.82 -20.63
N PRO A 64 16.41 24.66 -20.30
CA PRO A 64 16.86 23.84 -19.19
C PRO A 64 18.25 23.27 -19.46
N ASN A 65 19.10 23.34 -18.45
CA ASN A 65 20.43 22.75 -18.47
C ASN A 65 20.41 21.33 -17.87
N LYS A 66 21.55 20.62 -17.97
CA LYS A 66 21.67 19.25 -17.45
C LYS A 66 21.30 19.12 -15.97
N ASP A 67 21.68 20.10 -15.15
CA ASP A 67 21.43 20.07 -13.71
C ASP A 67 19.93 20.29 -13.42
N ASP A 68 19.27 21.14 -14.21
CA ASP A 68 17.82 21.35 -14.11
C ASP A 68 17.06 20.06 -14.48
N ILE A 69 17.49 19.39 -15.55
CA ILE A 69 16.92 18.10 -15.98
C ILE A 69 17.15 17.04 -14.89
N ALA A 70 18.36 16.98 -14.33
CA ALA A 70 18.67 16.03 -13.26
C ALA A 70 17.82 16.29 -12.00
N ALA A 71 17.61 17.56 -11.62
CA ALA A 71 16.75 17.92 -10.50
C ALA A 71 15.29 17.52 -10.75
N ILE A 72 14.79 17.67 -11.98
CA ILE A 72 13.45 17.19 -12.37
C ILE A 72 13.39 15.67 -12.27
N SER A 73 14.40 14.94 -12.76
CA SER A 73 14.43 13.48 -12.67
C SER A 73 14.38 12.98 -11.23
N VAL A 74 15.13 13.59 -10.32
CA VAL A 74 15.07 13.25 -8.88
C VAL A 74 13.67 13.46 -8.33
N ARG A 75 13.06 14.62 -8.62
CA ARG A 75 11.69 14.91 -8.17
C ARG A 75 10.64 13.95 -8.72
N ILE A 76 10.83 13.44 -9.94
CA ILE A 76 9.93 12.44 -10.54
C ILE A 76 10.00 11.15 -9.72
N VAL A 77 11.21 10.68 -9.40
CA VAL A 77 11.41 9.48 -8.58
C VAL A 77 10.78 9.66 -7.19
N ASP A 78 11.00 10.81 -6.54
CA ASP A 78 10.38 11.11 -5.24
C ASP A 78 8.84 11.13 -5.30
N CYS A 79 8.27 11.56 -6.43
CA CYS A 79 6.83 11.56 -6.64
C CYS A 79 6.29 10.15 -6.89
N GLU A 80 7.01 9.32 -7.63
CA GLU A 80 6.68 7.92 -7.88
C GLU A 80 6.64 7.14 -6.55
N GLU A 81 7.67 7.27 -5.71
CA GLU A 81 7.70 6.64 -4.38
C GLU A 81 6.51 7.06 -3.50
N LYS A 82 6.12 8.34 -3.55
CA LYS A 82 4.94 8.83 -2.82
C LYS A 82 3.63 8.29 -3.36
N LEU A 83 3.53 8.06 -4.67
CA LEU A 83 2.34 7.46 -5.28
C LEU A 83 2.20 6.00 -4.87
N ASP A 84 3.30 5.24 -4.88
CA ASP A 84 3.30 3.85 -4.42
C ASP A 84 2.85 3.73 -2.96
N LEU A 85 3.37 4.60 -2.08
CA LEU A 85 2.93 4.67 -0.69
C LEU A 85 1.45 5.01 -0.56
N LEU A 86 0.94 5.93 -1.38
CA LEU A 86 -0.48 6.28 -1.38
C LEU A 86 -1.34 5.09 -1.82
N ASP A 87 -0.96 4.38 -2.87
CA ASP A 87 -1.68 3.20 -3.35
C ASP A 87 -1.73 2.10 -2.29
N ASP A 88 -0.62 1.83 -1.61
CA ASP A 88 -0.57 0.89 -0.48
C ASP A 88 -1.50 1.32 0.65
N THR A 89 -1.48 2.61 1.03
CA THR A 89 -2.36 3.12 2.09
C THR A 89 -3.84 3.01 1.71
N ILE A 90 -4.21 3.34 0.47
CA ILE A 90 -5.58 3.22 -0.03
C ILE A 90 -6.02 1.75 0.01
N TYR A 91 -5.16 0.83 -0.41
CA TYR A 91 -5.45 -0.60 -0.35
C TYR A 91 -5.75 -1.06 1.09
N THR A 92 -4.88 -0.70 2.05
CA THR A 92 -5.10 -1.08 3.46
C THR A 92 -6.35 -0.46 4.06
N ILE A 93 -6.67 0.79 3.72
CA ILE A 93 -7.89 1.45 4.18
C ILE A 93 -9.13 0.74 3.62
N ASN A 94 -9.12 0.40 2.33
CA ASN A 94 -10.23 -0.30 1.70
C ASN A 94 -10.47 -1.67 2.34
N GLN A 95 -9.40 -2.43 2.63
CA GLN A 95 -9.51 -3.71 3.31
C GLN A 95 -10.15 -3.57 4.70
N ARG A 96 -9.65 -2.64 5.52
CA ARG A 96 -10.21 -2.35 6.84
C ARG A 96 -11.67 -1.89 6.78
N GLN A 97 -12.01 -1.10 5.76
CA GLN A 97 -13.38 -0.64 5.58
C GLN A 97 -14.33 -1.78 5.24
N GLN A 98 -13.91 -2.75 4.43
CA GLN A 98 -14.69 -3.95 4.15
C GLN A 98 -14.88 -4.80 5.41
N GLU A 99 -13.83 -4.99 6.21
CA GLU A 99 -13.91 -5.70 7.49
C GLU A 99 -14.89 -5.01 8.45
N ASN A 100 -14.80 -3.69 8.59
CA ASN A 100 -15.71 -2.91 9.43
C ASN A 100 -17.16 -3.01 8.95
N GLN A 101 -17.39 -2.96 7.63
CA GLN A 101 -18.73 -3.13 7.08
C GLN A 101 -19.31 -4.51 7.39
N GLN A 102 -18.48 -5.56 7.34
CA GLN A 102 -18.90 -6.90 7.70
C GLN A 102 -19.24 -7.01 9.19
N GLN A 103 -18.41 -6.44 10.08
CA GLN A 103 -18.70 -6.40 11.51
C GLN A 103 -20.00 -5.66 11.84
N ILE A 104 -20.25 -4.52 11.17
CA ILE A 104 -21.50 -3.76 11.34
C ILE A 104 -22.71 -4.58 10.90
N ARG A 105 -22.62 -5.35 9.81
CA ARG A 105 -23.71 -6.25 9.37
C ARG A 105 -24.02 -7.30 10.43
N VAL A 106 -23.00 -7.99 10.93
CA VAL A 106 -23.16 -9.01 11.98
C VAL A 106 -23.75 -8.41 13.25
N LEU A 107 -23.26 -7.24 13.68
CA LEU A 107 -23.82 -6.54 14.85
C LEU A 107 -25.29 -6.19 14.66
N ARG A 108 -25.65 -5.70 13.47
CA ARG A 108 -27.04 -5.37 13.14
C ARG A 108 -27.93 -6.62 13.20
N GLU A 109 -27.51 -7.73 12.59
CA GLU A 109 -28.24 -8.99 12.65
C GLU A 109 -28.45 -9.45 14.10
N SER A 110 -27.38 -9.44 14.92
CA SER A 110 -27.48 -9.81 16.34
C SER A 110 -28.41 -8.88 17.14
N SER A 111 -28.44 -7.59 16.80
CA SER A 111 -29.34 -6.62 17.45
C SER A 111 -30.79 -6.83 17.04
N GLU A 112 -31.05 -7.19 15.77
CA GLU A 112 -32.39 -7.52 15.28
C GLU A 112 -32.90 -8.80 15.98
N GLU A 113 -32.04 -9.80 16.16
CA GLU A 113 -32.36 -11.02 16.93
C GLU A 113 -32.70 -10.71 18.40
N LEU A 114 -31.88 -9.91 19.08
CA LEU A 114 -32.11 -9.51 20.46
C LEU A 114 -33.44 -8.74 20.61
N LEU A 115 -33.75 -7.83 19.68
CA LEU A 115 -35.04 -7.13 19.66
C LEU A 115 -36.21 -8.10 19.52
N ALA A 116 -36.09 -9.13 18.67
CA ALA A 116 -37.14 -10.14 18.52
C ALA A 116 -37.34 -10.97 19.79
N VAL A 117 -36.26 -11.33 20.50
CA VAL A 117 -36.34 -12.01 21.80
C VAL A 117 -37.04 -11.13 22.84
N LEU A 118 -36.63 -9.86 22.96
CA LEU A 118 -37.25 -8.92 23.89
C LEU A 118 -38.74 -8.70 23.59
N ALA A 119 -39.11 -8.55 22.33
CA ALA A 119 -40.52 -8.40 21.92
C ALA A 119 -41.36 -9.63 22.29
N ASN A 120 -40.79 -10.83 22.18
CA ASN A 120 -41.44 -12.07 22.59
C ASN A 120 -41.60 -12.17 24.12
N GLU A 121 -40.60 -11.74 24.88
CA GLU A 121 -40.66 -11.77 26.34
C GLU A 121 -41.72 -10.80 26.88
N VAL A 122 -41.75 -9.56 26.39
CA VAL A 122 -42.80 -8.58 26.71
C VAL A 122 -44.19 -9.13 26.38
N ARG A 123 -44.34 -9.78 25.22
CA ARG A 123 -45.61 -10.43 24.83
C ARG A 123 -46.01 -11.55 25.80
N ARG A 124 -45.05 -12.33 26.31
CA ARG A 124 -45.31 -13.38 27.32
C ARG A 124 -45.74 -12.78 28.65
N GLU A 125 -45.07 -11.73 29.13
CA GLU A 125 -45.44 -11.05 30.37
C GLU A 125 -46.86 -10.48 30.30
N ILE A 126 -47.23 -9.82 29.20
CA ILE A 126 -48.59 -9.29 28.99
C ILE A 126 -49.62 -10.43 29.02
N LYS A 127 -49.34 -11.55 28.35
CA LYS A 127 -50.23 -12.73 28.39
C LYS A 127 -50.36 -13.30 29.81
N GLY A 128 -49.24 -13.40 30.54
CA GLY A 128 -49.23 -13.85 31.93
C GLY A 128 -50.04 -12.94 32.86
N ALA A 129 -49.91 -11.61 32.71
CA ALA A 129 -50.71 -10.64 33.45
C ALA A 129 -52.21 -10.78 33.15
N LYS A 130 -52.57 -10.98 31.87
CA LYS A 130 -53.97 -11.19 31.47
C LYS A 130 -54.55 -12.47 32.07
N ILE A 131 -53.80 -13.57 32.06
CA ILE A 131 -54.20 -14.83 32.72
C ILE A 131 -54.44 -14.61 34.21
N LYS A 132 -53.53 -13.90 34.91
CA LYS A 132 -53.71 -13.58 36.33
C LYS A 132 -54.98 -12.76 36.60
N SER A 133 -55.30 -11.79 35.74
CA SER A 133 -56.57 -11.03 35.87
C SER A 133 -57.79 -11.92 35.69
N LEU A 134 -57.80 -12.79 34.67
CA LEU A 134 -58.90 -13.75 34.45
C LEU A 134 -59.08 -14.73 35.61
N VAL A 135 -58.00 -15.21 36.22
CA VAL A 135 -58.07 -16.05 37.41
C VAL A 135 -58.70 -15.31 38.58
N LYS A 136 -58.36 -14.03 38.75
CA LYS A 136 -58.94 -13.18 39.80
C LYS A 136 -60.45 -12.99 39.56
N ASP A 137 -60.84 -12.61 38.34
CA ASP A 137 -62.25 -12.40 37.97
C ASP A 137 -63.08 -13.67 38.18
N LEU A 138 -62.57 -14.85 37.76
CA LEU A 138 -63.25 -16.14 37.97
C LEU A 138 -63.40 -16.50 39.45
N TRP A 139 -62.42 -16.14 40.27
CA TRP A 139 -62.49 -16.39 41.71
C TRP A 139 -63.53 -15.50 42.39
N GLU A 140 -63.61 -14.22 42.00
CA GLU A 140 -64.66 -13.29 42.45
C GLU A 140 -66.06 -13.79 42.03
N LEU A 141 -66.20 -14.25 40.79
CA LEU A 141 -67.45 -14.81 40.25
C LEU A 141 -67.87 -16.07 41.02
N LYS A 142 -66.92 -16.93 41.37
CA LYS A 142 -67.17 -18.08 42.23
C LYS A 142 -67.68 -17.64 43.61
N GLN A 143 -67.09 -16.61 44.22
CA GLN A 143 -67.55 -16.11 45.51
C GLN A 143 -68.99 -15.59 45.45
N LEU A 144 -69.34 -14.82 44.42
CA LEU A 144 -70.71 -14.32 44.21
C LEU A 144 -71.74 -15.46 44.16
N PHE A 145 -71.45 -16.54 43.43
CA PHE A 145 -72.36 -17.69 43.39
C PHE A 145 -72.46 -18.45 44.72
N TYR A 146 -71.40 -18.47 45.55
CA TYR A 146 -71.46 -19.04 46.90
C TYR A 146 -72.23 -18.15 47.89
N GLU A 147 -72.28 -16.85 47.65
CA GLU A 147 -73.07 -15.90 48.43
C GLU A 147 -74.55 -15.95 48.02
N GLU A 148 -74.86 -15.99 46.72
CA GLU A 148 -76.24 -16.17 46.23
C GLU A 148 -76.86 -17.53 46.60
N SER A 149 -76.07 -18.60 46.68
CA SER A 149 -76.55 -19.92 47.14
C SER A 149 -76.71 -20.02 48.66
N LYS A 150 -76.24 -19.03 49.43
CA LYS A 150 -76.59 -18.86 50.85
C LYS A 150 -77.87 -18.05 51.05
N ASP A 151 -78.17 -17.10 50.16
CA ASP A 151 -79.41 -16.30 50.21
C ASP A 151 -80.62 -16.96 49.54
N GLY A 152 -80.41 -17.96 48.65
CA GLY A 152 -81.50 -18.76 48.05
C GLY A 152 -81.99 -19.95 48.88
N GLY A 153 -81.44 -20.15 50.09
CA GLY A 153 -81.76 -21.27 50.98
C GLY A 153 -82.98 -21.07 51.89
N ASP A 154 -83.57 -19.87 51.89
CA ASP A 154 -84.79 -19.55 52.65
C ASP A 154 -85.90 -19.11 51.70
N LEU A 155 -86.57 -20.07 51.05
CA LEU A 155 -87.98 -19.98 50.68
C LEU A 155 -88.51 -21.41 50.47
N GLN A 156 -89.50 -21.73 51.30
CA GLN A 156 -90.20 -23.00 51.50
C GLN A 156 -90.70 -23.68 50.22
#